data_AF-A0A3M1ZX75-F1
#
_entry.id   AF-A0A3M1ZX75-F1
#
_cell.length_a   1.000
_cell.length_b   1.000
_cell.length_c   1.000
_cell.angle_alpha   90.00
_cell.angle_beta   90.00
_cell.angle_gamma   90.00
#
_symmetry.space_group_name_H-M   'P 1'
#
loop_
_entity.id
_entity.type
_entity.pdbx_description
1 polymer ?
#
loop_
_entity_poly.entity_id
_entity_poly.type
_entity_poly.pdbx_seq_one_letter_code
_entity_poly.pdbx_strand_id
1 'polypeptide(L)'
;MGSENSALIALSELKNLEAERRAREEAERRAREEAERRAREEEERRRREEEERKRREEEERKRREQAEREAKEREERLRLQEAEARARAEQEARLREEQMRLDAQVKMAQKKARPKWPYAVIGLLAVGLAIGGFIAKKNADEAAEQARLAEEERKRQQEAIEKQMAAIEALRKEMAELDKERKKLEAEQAELKAKLAAAQSEEERQAILAEQAALEEKIKKNRRRRSSAKKKSAAAEKSVDAPVRKGRKDKISVDGDLDDPLSGL
;
A
#
# COMPACT_ATOMS: atom_id res chain seq x y z
N MET A 1 14.21 55.61 -79.32
CA MET A 1 12.88 55.26 -78.80
C MET A 1 12.77 53.83 -78.24
N GLY A 2 13.78 52.94 -78.37
CA GLY A 2 13.68 51.56 -77.86
C GLY A 2 14.06 51.37 -76.37
N SER A 3 14.94 52.21 -75.83
CA SER A 3 15.48 52.07 -74.47
C SER A 3 14.47 52.40 -73.37
N GLU A 4 13.56 53.34 -73.62
CA GLU A 4 12.53 53.76 -72.67
C GLU A 4 11.44 52.68 -72.52
N ASN A 5 11.07 52.00 -73.61
CA ASN A 5 10.12 50.89 -73.57
C ASN A 5 10.67 49.65 -72.85
N SER A 6 11.96 49.33 -73.01
CA SER A 6 12.57 48.20 -72.27
C SER A 6 12.68 48.46 -70.77
N ALA A 7 12.92 49.71 -70.33
CA ALA A 7 12.98 50.05 -68.90
C ALA A 7 11.61 49.91 -68.21
N LEU A 8 10.53 50.27 -68.90
CA LEU A 8 9.16 50.14 -68.38
C LEU A 8 8.72 48.66 -68.27
N ILE A 9 9.13 47.82 -69.23
CA ILE A 9 8.88 46.37 -69.19
C ILE A 9 9.65 45.74 -68.02
N ALA A 10 10.93 46.09 -67.84
CA ALA A 10 11.73 45.58 -66.73
C ALA A 10 11.17 45.98 -65.35
N LEU A 11 10.65 47.20 -65.22
CA LEU A 11 9.99 47.67 -63.99
C LEU A 11 8.68 46.92 -63.73
N SER A 12 7.88 46.67 -64.77
CA SER A 12 6.65 45.87 -64.69
C SER A 12 6.95 44.43 -64.29
N GLU A 13 7.96 43.81 -64.89
CA GLU A 13 8.40 42.45 -64.54
C GLU A 13 8.91 42.38 -63.10
N LEU A 14 9.71 43.36 -62.64
CA LEU A 14 10.17 43.42 -61.26
C LEU A 14 9.00 43.55 -60.27
N LYS A 15 8.01 44.40 -60.58
CA LYS A 15 6.80 44.58 -59.76
C LYS A 15 5.96 43.30 -59.70
N ASN A 16 5.84 42.57 -60.82
CA ASN A 16 5.14 41.29 -60.88
C ASN A 16 5.86 40.21 -60.08
N LEU A 17 7.21 40.15 -60.16
CA LEU A 17 8.03 39.23 -59.37
C LEU A 17 7.93 39.52 -57.87
N GLU A 18 7.92 40.80 -57.47
CA GLU A 18 7.73 41.18 -56.06
C GLU A 18 6.32 40.84 -55.56
N ALA A 19 5.29 41.07 -56.39
CA ALA A 19 3.92 40.70 -56.07
C ALA A 19 3.75 39.17 -55.94
N GLU A 20 4.37 38.39 -56.83
CA GLU A 20 4.36 36.93 -56.78
C GLU A 20 5.11 36.41 -55.55
N ARG A 21 6.27 37.00 -55.21
CA ARG A 21 7.03 36.64 -54.01
C ARG A 21 6.23 36.91 -52.74
N ARG A 22 5.58 38.08 -52.63
CA ARG A 22 4.69 38.40 -51.49
C ARG A 22 3.50 37.46 -51.40
N ALA A 23 2.87 37.12 -52.53
CA ALA A 23 1.75 36.18 -52.55
C ALA A 23 2.17 34.78 -52.08
N ARG A 24 3.36 34.31 -52.49
CA ARG A 24 3.92 33.03 -52.02
C ARG A 24 4.27 33.05 -50.54
N GLU A 25 4.91 34.11 -50.03
CA GLU A 25 5.21 34.26 -48.60
C GLU A 25 3.93 34.32 -47.75
N GLU A 26 2.90 35.05 -48.18
CA GLU A 26 1.62 35.09 -47.48
C GLU A 26 0.91 33.73 -47.49
N ALA A 27 0.93 33.01 -48.62
CA ALA A 27 0.34 31.69 -48.73
C ALA A 27 1.07 30.68 -47.83
N GLU A 28 2.41 30.70 -47.81
CA GLU A 28 3.22 29.84 -46.96
C GLU A 28 3.01 30.16 -45.47
N ARG A 29 2.93 31.45 -45.12
CA ARG A 29 2.67 31.89 -43.74
C ARG A 29 1.29 31.44 -43.26
N ARG A 30 0.25 31.61 -44.09
CA ARG A 30 -1.11 31.14 -43.78
C ARG A 30 -1.16 29.63 -43.61
N ALA A 31 -0.48 28.87 -44.49
CA ALA A 31 -0.42 27.42 -44.38
C ALA A 31 0.28 26.95 -43.09
N ARG A 32 1.35 27.63 -42.68
CA ARG A 32 2.05 27.34 -41.40
C ARG A 32 1.20 27.68 -40.19
N GLU A 33 0.56 28.85 -40.17
CA GLU A 33 -0.32 29.27 -39.06
C GLU A 33 -1.54 28.34 -38.93
N GLU A 34 -2.11 27.87 -40.05
CA GLU A 34 -3.23 26.92 -40.02
C GLU A 34 -2.80 25.52 -39.58
N ALA A 35 -1.64 25.04 -40.02
CA ALA A 35 -1.07 23.77 -39.55
C ALA A 35 -0.75 23.81 -38.04
N GLU A 36 -0.21 24.92 -37.55
CA GLU A 36 0.08 25.11 -36.13
C GLU A 36 -1.20 25.20 -35.29
N ARG A 37 -2.23 25.91 -35.77
CA ARG A 37 -3.55 25.94 -35.11
C ARG A 37 -4.16 24.55 -35.00
N ARG A 38 -4.18 23.79 -36.10
CA ARG A 38 -4.72 22.42 -36.10
C ARG A 38 -3.96 21.49 -35.14
N ALA A 39 -2.63 21.58 -35.11
CA ALA A 39 -1.82 20.79 -34.18
C ALA A 39 -2.13 21.13 -32.70
N ARG A 40 -2.29 22.41 -32.38
CA ARG A 40 -2.66 22.85 -31.01
C ARG A 40 -4.07 22.41 -30.63
N GLU A 41 -5.05 22.52 -31.54
CA GLU A 41 -6.42 22.08 -31.30
C GLU A 41 -6.53 20.56 -31.13
N GLU A 42 -5.78 19.77 -31.91
CA GLU A 42 -5.73 18.32 -31.74
C GLU A 42 -5.08 17.91 -30.42
N GLU A 43 -3.99 18.57 -30.01
CA GLU A 43 -3.36 18.29 -28.72
C GLU A 43 -4.30 18.65 -27.55
N GLU A 44 -5.00 19.79 -27.64
CA GLU A 44 -5.96 20.20 -26.63
C GLU A 44 -7.16 19.26 -26.55
N ARG A 45 -7.69 18.83 -27.70
CA ARG A 45 -8.77 17.82 -27.76
C ARG A 45 -8.34 16.50 -27.13
N ARG A 46 -7.14 15.99 -27.47
CA ARG A 46 -6.61 14.76 -26.88
C ARG A 46 -6.46 14.86 -25.36
N ARG A 47 -5.94 15.98 -24.84
CA ARG A 47 -5.83 16.18 -23.38
C ARG A 47 -7.20 16.19 -22.70
N ARG A 48 -8.19 16.87 -23.28
CA ARG A 48 -9.57 16.90 -22.72
C ARG A 48 -10.22 15.52 -22.75
N GLU A 49 -10.08 14.77 -23.86
CA GLU A 49 -10.63 13.41 -23.99
C GLU A 49 -9.96 12.42 -23.02
N GLU A 50 -8.65 12.53 -22.80
CA GLU A 50 -7.94 11.70 -21.82
C GLU A 50 -8.35 12.02 -20.38
N GLU A 51 -8.52 13.29 -20.04
CA GLU A 51 -9.03 13.69 -18.71
C GLU A 51 -10.46 13.22 -18.49
N GLU A 52 -11.32 13.33 -19.50
CA GLU A 52 -12.70 12.86 -19.41
C GLU A 52 -12.78 11.34 -19.29
N ARG A 53 -11.96 10.60 -20.05
CA ARG A 53 -11.85 9.13 -19.93
C ARG A 53 -11.41 8.71 -18.54
N LYS A 54 -10.37 9.37 -17.98
CA LYS A 54 -9.90 9.09 -16.62
C LYS A 54 -10.98 9.33 -15.57
N ARG A 55 -11.72 10.44 -15.68
CA ARG A 55 -12.84 10.73 -14.75
C ARG A 55 -13.94 9.67 -14.82
N ARG A 56 -14.33 9.25 -16.03
CA ARG A 56 -15.35 8.21 -16.22
C ARG A 56 -14.88 6.85 -15.66
N GLU A 57 -13.62 6.48 -15.91
CA GLU A 57 -13.05 5.23 -15.41
C GLU A 57 -12.94 5.22 -13.87
N GLU A 58 -12.54 6.34 -13.26
CA GLU A 58 -12.53 6.47 -11.80
C GLU A 58 -13.92 6.40 -11.18
N GLU A 59 -14.92 7.03 -11.81
CA GLU A 59 -16.30 6.98 -11.34
C GLU A 59 -16.87 5.56 -11.45
N GLU A 60 -16.63 4.88 -12.57
CA GLU A 60 -17.04 3.49 -12.77
C GLU A 60 -16.37 2.55 -11.76
N ARG A 61 -15.06 2.73 -11.52
CA ARG A 61 -14.33 1.95 -10.52
C ARG A 61 -14.89 2.15 -9.13
N LYS A 62 -15.19 3.39 -8.73
CA LYS A 62 -15.82 3.69 -7.44
C LYS A 62 -17.19 3.05 -7.30
N ARG A 63 -18.04 3.10 -8.33
CA ARG A 63 -19.36 2.45 -8.33
C ARG A 63 -19.25 0.94 -8.17
N ARG A 64 -18.33 0.29 -8.89
CA ARG A 64 -18.09 -1.16 -8.77
C ARG A 64 -17.59 -1.54 -7.38
N GLU A 65 -16.66 -0.76 -6.84
CA GLU A 65 -16.12 -1.02 -5.49
C GLU A 65 -17.18 -0.83 -4.40
N GLN A 66 -18.03 0.18 -4.51
CA GLN A 66 -19.16 0.36 -3.59
C GLN A 66 -20.16 -0.80 -3.67
N ALA A 67 -20.54 -1.22 -4.88
CA ALA A 67 -21.44 -2.35 -5.06
C ALA A 67 -20.86 -3.67 -4.49
N GLU A 68 -19.55 -3.91 -4.67
CA GLU A 68 -18.89 -5.09 -4.11
C GLU A 68 -18.82 -5.05 -2.58
N ARG A 69 -18.52 -3.88 -2.00
CA ARG A 69 -18.52 -3.68 -0.54
C ARG A 69 -19.90 -3.90 0.05
N GLU A 70 -20.94 -3.34 -0.55
CA GLU A 70 -22.32 -3.54 -0.10
C GLU A 70 -22.75 -5.01 -0.20
N ALA A 71 -22.37 -5.71 -1.26
CA ALA A 71 -22.68 -7.14 -1.40
C ALA A 71 -22.00 -7.98 -0.30
N LYS A 72 -20.71 -7.72 -0.01
CA LYS A 72 -19.98 -8.41 1.06
C LYS A 72 -20.56 -8.09 2.45
N GLU A 73 -20.90 -6.83 2.71
CA GLU A 73 -21.49 -6.44 3.99
C GLU A 73 -22.86 -7.09 4.20
N ARG A 74 -23.68 -7.20 3.14
CA ARG A 74 -24.96 -7.92 3.22
C ARG A 74 -24.77 -9.42 3.48
N GLU A 75 -23.81 -10.06 2.81
CA GLU A 75 -23.50 -11.49 3.06
C GLU A 75 -23.00 -11.71 4.48
N GLU A 76 -22.11 -10.84 4.98
CA GLU A 76 -21.58 -10.93 6.34
C GLU A 76 -22.68 -10.71 7.39
N ARG A 77 -23.55 -9.70 7.20
CA ARG A 77 -24.71 -9.47 8.07
C ARG A 77 -25.65 -10.66 8.10
N LEU A 78 -25.93 -11.28 6.95
CA LEU A 78 -26.77 -12.49 6.88
C LEU A 78 -26.12 -13.67 7.62
N ARG A 79 -24.82 -13.90 7.45
CA ARG A 79 -24.10 -14.93 8.19
C ARG A 79 -24.10 -14.68 9.70
N LEU A 80 -23.91 -13.43 10.12
CA LEU A 80 -23.90 -13.08 11.53
C LEU A 80 -25.29 -13.26 12.14
N GLN A 81 -26.34 -12.85 11.42
CA GLN A 81 -27.72 -13.05 11.84
C GLN A 81 -28.09 -14.54 11.94
N GLU A 82 -27.64 -15.37 10.98
CA GLU A 82 -27.86 -16.82 11.03
C GLU A 82 -27.10 -17.47 12.19
N ALA A 83 -25.85 -17.08 12.43
CA ALA A 83 -25.05 -17.56 13.55
C ALA A 83 -25.67 -17.15 14.89
N GLU A 84 -26.15 -15.91 15.01
CA GLU A 84 -26.83 -15.42 16.20
C GLU A 84 -28.17 -16.14 16.43
N ALA A 85 -28.96 -16.35 15.37
CA ALA A 85 -30.21 -17.11 15.46
C ALA A 85 -29.97 -18.56 15.89
N ARG A 86 -28.93 -19.21 15.36
CA ARG A 86 -28.52 -20.55 15.79
C ARG A 86 -28.06 -20.57 17.24
N ALA A 87 -27.26 -19.60 17.68
CA ALA A 87 -26.82 -19.51 19.07
C ALA A 87 -28.01 -19.29 20.02
N ARG A 88 -28.96 -18.42 19.67
CA ARG A 88 -30.19 -18.21 20.46
C ARG A 88 -31.05 -19.46 20.53
N ALA A 89 -31.24 -20.15 19.41
CA ALA A 89 -31.99 -21.42 19.36
C ALA A 89 -31.32 -22.51 20.21
N GLU A 90 -29.98 -22.59 20.20
CA GLU A 90 -29.23 -23.53 21.03
C GLU A 90 -29.34 -23.19 22.53
N GLN A 91 -29.26 -21.91 22.90
CA GLN A 91 -29.46 -21.48 24.29
C GLN A 91 -30.88 -21.78 24.78
N GLU A 92 -31.89 -21.53 23.95
CA GLU A 92 -33.27 -21.85 24.27
C GLU A 92 -33.48 -23.38 24.39
N ALA A 93 -32.87 -24.16 23.50
CA ALA A 93 -32.91 -25.62 23.58
C ALA A 93 -32.23 -26.15 24.86
N ARG A 94 -31.08 -25.59 25.24
CA ARG A 94 -30.38 -25.92 26.50
C ARG A 94 -31.22 -25.57 27.73
N LEU A 95 -31.81 -24.38 27.77
CA LEU A 95 -32.71 -23.98 28.85
C LEU A 95 -33.93 -24.89 28.94
N ARG A 96 -34.49 -25.29 27.80
CA ARG A 96 -35.61 -26.22 27.74
C ARG A 96 -35.22 -27.63 28.18
N GLU A 97 -34.02 -28.08 27.83
CA GLU A 97 -33.46 -29.36 28.30
C GLU A 97 -33.24 -29.34 29.82
N GLU A 98 -32.67 -28.25 30.36
CA GLU A 98 -32.51 -28.06 31.79
C GLU A 98 -33.85 -28.00 32.52
N GLN A 99 -34.85 -27.30 31.98
CA GLN A 99 -36.21 -27.29 32.52
C GLN A 99 -36.83 -28.68 32.50
N MET A 100 -36.72 -29.42 31.40
CA MET A 100 -37.22 -30.80 31.33
C MET A 100 -36.48 -31.73 32.29
N ARG A 101 -35.17 -31.52 32.49
CA ARG A 101 -34.36 -32.26 33.46
C ARG A 101 -34.76 -31.91 34.90
N LEU A 102 -35.05 -30.66 35.19
CA LEU A 102 -35.55 -30.22 36.50
C LEU A 102 -36.97 -30.73 36.74
N ASP A 103 -37.86 -30.65 35.76
CA ASP A 103 -39.23 -31.19 35.85
C ASP A 103 -39.22 -32.71 36.00
N ALA A 104 -38.34 -33.42 35.29
CA ALA A 104 -38.13 -34.85 35.48
C ALA A 104 -37.61 -35.17 36.89
N GLN A 105 -36.68 -34.36 37.41
CA GLN A 105 -36.17 -34.50 38.78
C GLN A 105 -37.24 -34.17 39.83
N VAL A 106 -38.08 -33.14 39.63
CA VAL A 106 -39.18 -32.80 40.53
C VAL A 106 -40.25 -33.90 40.53
N LYS A 107 -40.55 -34.48 39.36
CA LYS A 107 -41.45 -35.63 39.23
C LYS A 107 -40.92 -36.89 39.92
N MET A 108 -39.60 -37.05 39.97
CA MET A 108 -38.92 -38.12 40.73
C MET A 108 -38.73 -37.79 42.22
N ALA A 109 -38.60 -36.52 42.59
CA ALA A 109 -38.35 -36.04 43.96
C ALA A 109 -39.62 -35.97 44.82
N GLN A 110 -40.82 -35.99 44.23
CA GLN A 110 -42.08 -36.14 44.98
C GLN A 110 -42.20 -37.49 45.71
N LYS A 111 -41.39 -38.51 45.34
CA LYS A 111 -41.36 -39.83 46.00
C LYS A 111 -40.08 -40.07 46.82
N LYS A 112 -39.70 -39.18 47.74
CA LYS A 112 -38.92 -39.63 48.91
C LYS A 112 -38.87 -38.58 50.02
N ALA A 113 -39.36 -38.99 51.19
CA ALA A 113 -39.40 -38.22 52.41
C ALA A 113 -38.02 -37.78 52.90
N ARG A 114 -38.01 -36.63 53.61
CA ARG A 114 -36.84 -35.90 54.10
C ARG A 114 -35.97 -36.72 55.08
N PRO A 115 -34.66 -36.81 54.87
CA PRO A 115 -33.71 -37.15 55.93
C PRO A 115 -32.92 -35.91 56.37
N LYS A 116 -32.21 -36.04 57.49
CA LYS A 116 -31.37 -35.02 58.15
C LYS A 116 -30.10 -34.62 57.35
N TRP A 117 -30.16 -34.69 56.01
CA TRP A 117 -29.06 -34.43 55.08
C TRP A 117 -28.71 -32.94 54.82
N PRO A 118 -29.49 -31.89 55.19
CA PRO A 118 -29.13 -30.53 54.77
C PRO A 118 -27.79 -30.06 55.36
N TYR A 119 -27.41 -30.51 56.56
CA TYR A 119 -26.09 -30.18 57.12
C TYR A 119 -24.92 -30.87 56.39
N ALA A 120 -25.12 -32.10 55.91
CA ALA A 120 -24.12 -32.80 55.11
C ALA A 120 -23.95 -32.14 53.72
N VAL A 121 -25.05 -31.68 53.12
CA VAL A 121 -25.03 -30.92 51.86
C VAL A 121 -24.37 -29.56 52.05
N ILE A 122 -24.65 -28.85 53.15
CA ILE A 122 -24.00 -27.58 53.48
C ILE A 122 -22.50 -27.77 53.70
N GLY A 123 -22.09 -28.85 54.38
CA GLY A 123 -20.67 -29.19 54.54
C GLY A 123 -19.97 -29.49 53.21
N LEU A 124 -20.59 -30.29 52.34
CA LEU A 124 -20.08 -30.56 50.99
C LEU A 124 -20.02 -29.30 50.12
N LEU A 125 -21.00 -28.41 50.24
CA LEU A 125 -21.04 -27.16 49.49
C LEU A 125 -19.94 -26.18 49.96
N ALA A 126 -19.71 -26.12 51.28
CA ALA A 126 -18.62 -25.31 51.86
C ALA A 126 -17.24 -25.83 51.44
N VAL A 127 -17.04 -27.15 51.43
CA VAL A 127 -15.81 -27.78 50.94
C VAL A 127 -15.65 -27.55 49.43
N GLY A 128 -16.73 -27.67 48.65
CA GLY A 128 -16.74 -27.38 47.22
C GLY A 128 -16.41 -25.92 46.89
N LEU A 129 -16.90 -24.96 47.68
CA LEU A 129 -16.57 -23.54 47.55
C LEU A 129 -15.11 -23.25 47.97
N ALA A 130 -14.59 -23.93 48.99
CA ALA A 130 -13.19 -23.80 49.38
C ALA A 130 -12.23 -24.36 48.30
N ILE A 131 -12.55 -25.54 47.75
CA ILE A 131 -11.79 -26.14 46.64
C ILE A 131 -11.93 -25.29 45.38
N GLY A 132 -13.14 -24.84 45.05
CA GLY A 132 -13.42 -23.95 43.92
C GLY A 132 -12.68 -22.62 44.04
N GLY A 133 -12.63 -22.03 45.24
CA GLY A 133 -11.86 -20.82 45.52
C GLY A 133 -10.36 -21.02 45.42
N PHE A 134 -9.84 -22.18 45.85
CA PHE A 134 -8.43 -22.55 45.70
C PHE A 134 -8.03 -22.73 44.22
N ILE A 135 -8.86 -23.43 43.44
CA ILE A 135 -8.67 -23.59 41.99
C ILE A 135 -8.78 -22.23 41.29
N ALA A 136 -9.75 -21.40 41.65
CA ALA A 136 -9.91 -20.06 41.09
C ALA A 136 -8.70 -19.16 41.39
N LYS A 137 -8.13 -19.23 42.61
CA LYS A 137 -6.91 -18.50 42.96
C LYS A 137 -5.70 -18.99 42.15
N LYS A 138 -5.51 -20.31 42.04
CA LYS A 138 -4.42 -20.90 41.24
C LYS A 138 -4.54 -20.53 39.76
N ASN A 139 -5.75 -20.60 39.19
CA ASN A 139 -5.99 -20.15 37.81
C ASN A 139 -5.81 -18.63 37.64
N ALA A 140 -6.13 -17.82 38.66
CA ALA A 140 -5.93 -16.37 38.60
C ALA A 140 -4.45 -15.99 38.67
N ASP A 141 -3.66 -16.71 39.47
CA ASP A 141 -2.21 -16.54 39.55
C ASP A 141 -1.54 -16.96 38.21
N GLU A 142 -1.94 -18.11 37.63
CA GLU A 142 -1.49 -18.54 36.31
C GLU A 142 -1.96 -17.60 35.18
N ALA A 143 -3.17 -17.06 35.25
CA ALA A 143 -3.69 -16.07 34.31
C ALA A 143 -2.96 -14.72 34.42
N ALA A 144 -2.55 -14.32 35.62
CA ALA A 144 -1.75 -13.11 35.84
C ALA A 144 -0.34 -13.26 35.26
N GLU A 145 0.29 -14.43 35.39
CA GLU A 145 1.57 -14.72 34.74
C GLU A 145 1.45 -14.78 33.21
N GLN A 146 0.40 -15.43 32.68
CA GLN A 146 0.13 -15.44 31.24
C GLN A 146 -0.18 -14.04 30.69
N ALA A 147 -0.88 -13.20 31.46
CA ALA A 147 -1.15 -11.81 31.08
C ALA A 147 0.12 -10.97 31.05
N ARG A 148 1.06 -11.17 31.99
CA ARG A 148 2.36 -10.48 32.01
C ARG A 148 3.23 -10.89 30.82
N LEU A 149 3.30 -12.18 30.51
CA LEU A 149 4.01 -12.68 29.32
C LEU A 149 3.37 -12.15 28.03
N ALA A 150 2.04 -12.13 27.95
CA ALA A 150 1.33 -11.55 26.82
C ALA A 150 1.52 -10.04 26.69
N GLU A 151 1.62 -9.31 27.81
CA GLU A 151 1.92 -7.87 27.80
C GLU A 151 3.37 -7.60 27.39
N GLU A 152 4.32 -8.42 27.83
CA GLU A 152 5.71 -8.35 27.40
C GLU A 152 5.86 -8.67 25.91
N GLU A 153 5.16 -9.69 25.40
CA GLU A 153 5.09 -9.98 23.96
C GLU A 153 4.46 -8.83 23.17
N ARG A 154 3.38 -8.23 23.66
CA ARG A 154 2.76 -7.05 23.04
C ARG A 154 3.70 -5.86 23.02
N LYS A 155 4.44 -5.60 24.09
CA LYS A 155 5.45 -4.54 24.13
C LYS A 155 6.59 -4.81 23.14
N ARG A 156 7.10 -6.05 23.09
CA ARG A 156 8.11 -6.45 22.09
C ARG A 156 7.58 -6.31 20.65
N GLN A 157 6.32 -6.65 20.41
CA GLN A 157 5.67 -6.46 19.11
C GLN A 157 5.51 -4.98 18.76
N GLN A 158 5.07 -4.16 19.72
CA GLN A 158 4.95 -2.71 19.55
C GLN A 158 6.30 -2.05 19.28
N GLU A 159 7.33 -2.39 20.06
CA GLU A 159 8.70 -1.91 19.83
C GLU A 159 9.26 -2.37 18.47
N ALA A 160 8.94 -3.58 18.02
CA ALA A 160 9.34 -4.07 16.70
C ALA A 160 8.66 -3.28 15.58
N ILE A 161 7.36 -3.01 15.71
CA ILE A 161 6.60 -2.18 14.77
C ILE A 161 7.14 -0.76 14.77
N GLU A 162 7.42 -0.18 15.93
CA GLU A 162 7.98 1.17 16.05
C GLU A 162 9.37 1.27 15.40
N LYS A 163 10.24 0.28 15.63
CA LYS A 163 11.56 0.19 14.96
C LYS A 163 11.42 0.05 13.44
N GLN A 164 10.46 -0.73 12.96
CA GLN A 164 10.18 -0.86 11.53
C GLN A 164 9.68 0.45 10.92
N MET A 165 8.75 1.14 11.60
CA MET A 165 8.23 2.43 11.18
C MET A 165 9.32 3.50 11.16
N ALA A 166 10.17 3.57 12.19
CA ALA A 166 11.31 4.47 12.25
C ALA A 166 12.32 4.19 11.11
N ALA A 167 12.57 2.92 10.79
CA ALA A 167 13.43 2.55 9.65
C ALA A 167 12.82 2.98 8.30
N ILE A 168 11.50 2.85 8.13
CA ILE A 168 10.80 3.33 6.93
C ILE A 168 10.87 4.86 6.83
N GLU A 169 10.67 5.57 7.94
CA GLU A 169 10.77 7.02 7.97
C GLU A 169 12.19 7.51 7.64
N ALA A 170 13.22 6.85 8.18
CA ALA A 170 14.62 7.14 7.85
C ALA A 170 14.91 6.96 6.36
N LEU A 171 14.40 5.87 5.75
CA LEU A 171 14.53 5.64 4.30
C LEU A 171 13.76 6.69 3.48
N ARG A 172 12.59 7.14 3.95
CA ARG A 172 11.84 8.23 3.31
C ARG A 172 12.60 9.56 3.36
N LYS A 173 13.23 9.88 4.49
CA LYS A 173 14.09 11.07 4.63
C LYS A 173 15.32 10.98 3.72
N GLU A 174 15.99 9.84 3.67
CA GLU A 174 17.13 9.62 2.75
C GLU A 174 16.71 9.81 1.29
N MET A 175 15.55 9.29 0.89
CA MET A 175 15.00 9.48 -0.46
C MET A 175 14.70 10.96 -0.77
N ALA A 176 14.12 11.70 0.20
CA ALA A 176 13.83 13.12 0.04
C ALA A 176 15.11 13.97 -0.10
N GLU A 177 16.15 13.67 0.67
CA GLU A 177 17.45 14.34 0.54
C GLU A 177 18.12 14.02 -0.80
N LEU A 178 18.08 12.77 -1.25
CA LEU A 178 18.59 12.38 -2.57
C LEU A 178 17.84 13.09 -3.72
N ASP A 179 16.53 13.30 -3.58
CA ASP A 179 15.74 14.06 -4.55
C ASP A 179 16.08 15.57 -4.55
N LYS A 180 16.38 16.16 -3.39
CA LYS A 180 16.89 17.54 -3.31
C LYS A 180 18.26 17.67 -3.95
N GLU A 181 19.19 16.76 -3.65
CA GLU A 181 20.51 16.71 -4.28
C GLU A 181 20.40 16.59 -5.81
N ARG A 182 19.50 15.73 -6.29
CA ARG A 182 19.24 15.58 -7.73
C ARG A 182 18.80 16.89 -8.37
N LYS A 183 17.86 17.61 -7.76
CA LYS A 183 17.38 18.91 -8.29
C LYS A 183 18.51 19.94 -8.36
N LYS A 184 19.39 19.96 -7.35
CA LYS A 184 20.58 20.83 -7.35
C LYS A 184 21.54 20.46 -8.49
N LEU A 185 21.84 19.17 -8.66
CA LEU A 185 22.69 18.69 -9.74
C LEU A 185 22.07 18.96 -11.13
N GLU A 186 20.75 18.83 -11.29
CA GLU A 186 20.07 19.17 -12.55
C GLU A 186 20.14 20.68 -12.84
N ALA A 187 20.03 21.54 -11.83
CA ALA A 187 20.22 22.98 -11.97
C ALA A 187 21.67 23.33 -12.35
N GLU A 188 22.67 22.75 -11.66
CA GLU A 188 24.09 22.89 -12.01
C GLU A 188 24.37 22.40 -13.45
N GLN A 189 23.73 21.31 -13.89
CA GLN A 189 23.85 20.82 -15.26
C GLN A 189 23.27 21.80 -16.28
N ALA A 190 22.13 22.42 -15.97
CA ALA A 190 21.51 23.42 -16.84
C ALA A 190 22.36 24.68 -16.94
N GLU A 191 22.93 25.15 -15.82
CA GLU A 191 23.87 26.27 -15.81
C GLU A 191 25.14 25.98 -16.61
N LEU A 192 25.72 24.79 -16.46
CA LEU A 192 26.90 24.39 -17.23
C LEU A 192 26.59 24.26 -18.73
N LYS A 193 25.38 23.81 -19.11
CA LYS A 193 24.95 23.80 -20.52
C LYS A 193 24.78 25.20 -21.08
N ALA A 194 24.23 26.14 -20.28
CA ALA A 194 24.11 27.54 -20.69
C ALA A 194 25.50 28.19 -20.84
N LYS A 195 26.43 27.94 -19.91
CA LYS A 195 27.83 28.38 -20.00
C LYS A 195 28.53 27.80 -21.22
N LEU A 196 28.33 26.52 -21.53
CA LEU A 196 28.86 25.88 -22.74
C LEU A 196 28.37 26.58 -24.02
N ALA A 197 27.07 26.91 -24.08
CA ALA A 197 26.48 27.58 -25.24
C ALA A 197 27.00 29.04 -25.41
N ALA A 198 27.37 29.69 -24.31
CA ALA A 198 27.93 31.04 -24.31
C ALA A 198 29.45 31.10 -24.48
N ALA A 199 30.16 29.97 -24.39
CA ALA A 199 31.62 29.91 -24.44
C ALA A 199 32.18 30.31 -25.81
N GLN A 200 33.12 31.26 -25.80
CA GLN A 200 33.69 31.87 -27.00
C GLN A 200 35.02 31.23 -27.42
N SER A 201 35.76 30.61 -26.49
CA SER A 201 37.01 29.91 -26.77
C SER A 201 36.88 28.39 -26.69
N GLU A 202 37.72 27.67 -27.45
CA GLU A 202 37.75 26.21 -27.39
C GLU A 202 38.26 25.68 -26.05
N GLU A 203 39.16 26.42 -25.39
CA GLU A 203 39.67 26.08 -24.06
C GLU A 203 38.57 26.18 -22.99
N GLU A 204 37.74 27.23 -23.02
CA GLU A 204 36.57 27.36 -22.15
C GLU A 204 35.56 26.22 -22.37
N ARG A 205 35.31 25.86 -23.64
CA ARG A 205 34.40 24.74 -23.97
C ARG A 205 34.94 23.42 -23.42
N GLN A 206 36.24 23.15 -23.56
CA GLN A 206 36.86 21.94 -23.03
C GLN A 206 36.81 21.88 -21.50
N ALA A 207 37.07 23.00 -20.81
CA ALA A 207 36.96 23.10 -19.36
C ALA A 207 35.52 22.83 -18.87
N ILE A 208 34.52 23.41 -19.53
CA ILE A 208 33.10 23.24 -19.19
C ILE A 208 32.63 21.80 -19.47
N LEU A 209 33.11 21.16 -20.55
CA LEU A 209 32.81 19.75 -20.84
C LEU A 209 33.39 18.80 -19.78
N ALA A 210 34.60 19.08 -19.28
CA ALA A 210 35.19 18.31 -18.20
C ALA A 210 34.38 18.45 -16.89
N GLU A 211 33.88 19.66 -16.60
CA GLU A 211 33.00 19.93 -15.46
C GLU A 211 31.64 19.23 -15.61
N GLN A 212 31.06 19.21 -16.82
CA GLN A 212 29.85 18.44 -17.14
C GLN A 212 30.05 16.94 -16.93
N ALA A 213 31.17 16.36 -17.38
CA ALA A 213 31.45 14.94 -17.18
C ALA A 213 31.59 14.57 -15.68
N ALA A 214 32.23 15.44 -14.89
CA ALA A 214 32.32 15.26 -13.44
C ALA A 214 30.94 15.35 -12.75
N LEU A 215 30.08 16.24 -13.23
CA LEU A 215 28.71 16.39 -12.74
C LEU A 215 27.83 15.19 -13.10
N GLU A 216 27.97 14.64 -14.30
CA GLU A 216 27.25 13.45 -14.75
C GLU A 216 27.58 12.21 -13.90
N GLU A 217 28.84 12.03 -13.48
CA GLU A 217 29.21 10.96 -12.55
C GLU A 217 28.56 11.17 -11.16
N LYS A 218 28.43 12.42 -10.68
CA LYS A 218 27.68 12.72 -9.45
C LYS A 218 26.19 12.38 -9.60
N ILE A 219 25.57 12.72 -10.73
CA ILE A 219 24.17 12.38 -11.04
C ILE A 219 23.97 10.87 -11.08
N LYS A 220 24.88 10.13 -11.73
CA LYS A 220 24.86 8.66 -11.81
C LYS A 220 25.01 8.01 -10.43
N LYS A 221 25.89 8.54 -9.58
CA LYS A 221 26.05 8.09 -8.20
C LYS A 221 24.80 8.35 -7.37
N ASN A 222 24.21 9.54 -7.45
CA ASN A 222 22.95 9.87 -6.77
C ASN A 222 21.80 8.96 -7.26
N ARG A 223 21.67 8.73 -8.58
CA ARG A 223 20.68 7.81 -9.16
C ARG A 223 20.85 6.39 -8.65
N ARG A 224 22.09 5.89 -8.52
CA ARG A 224 22.37 4.56 -7.94
C ARG A 224 21.93 4.49 -6.48
N ARG A 225 22.29 5.48 -5.65
CA ARG A 225 21.88 5.56 -4.23
C ARG A 225 20.36 5.64 -4.08
N ARG A 226 19.70 6.43 -4.93
CA ARG A 226 18.23 6.54 -4.95
C ARG A 226 17.56 5.22 -5.36
N SER A 227 18.10 4.52 -6.36
CA SER A 227 17.56 3.23 -6.77
C SER A 227 17.69 2.16 -5.69
N SER A 228 18.80 2.16 -4.93
CA SER A 228 18.99 1.23 -3.82
C SER A 228 18.11 1.60 -2.61
N ALA A 229 17.99 2.88 -2.26
CA ALA A 229 17.08 3.36 -1.23
C ALA A 229 15.59 3.09 -1.58
N LYS A 230 15.21 3.24 -2.85
CA LYS A 230 13.87 2.88 -3.36
C LYS A 230 13.60 1.37 -3.25
N LYS A 231 14.59 0.53 -3.54
CA LYS A 231 14.46 -0.93 -3.39
C LYS A 231 14.35 -1.33 -1.93
N LYS A 232 15.11 -0.69 -1.04
CA LYS A 232 15.06 -0.91 0.41
C LYS A 232 13.72 -0.48 1.02
N SER A 233 13.21 0.69 0.65
CA SER A 233 11.89 1.16 1.11
C SER A 233 10.75 0.27 0.62
N ALA A 234 10.76 -0.14 -0.65
CA ALA A 234 9.75 -1.07 -1.17
C ALA A 234 9.81 -2.46 -0.51
N ALA A 235 11.00 -2.92 -0.09
CA ALA A 235 11.15 -4.16 0.67
C ALA A 235 10.66 -4.01 2.12
N ALA A 236 10.92 -2.85 2.75
CA ALA A 236 10.47 -2.55 4.09
C ALA A 236 8.94 -2.41 4.17
N GLU A 237 8.30 -1.71 3.23
CA GLU A 237 6.83 -1.59 3.18
C GLU A 237 6.15 -2.96 2.98
N LYS A 238 6.69 -3.82 2.09
CA LYS A 238 6.19 -5.20 1.94
C LYS A 238 6.35 -6.06 3.19
N SER A 239 7.33 -5.77 4.05
CA SER A 239 7.55 -6.52 5.29
C SER A 239 6.59 -6.12 6.41
N VAL A 240 6.03 -4.90 6.35
CA VAL A 240 5.00 -4.41 7.28
C VAL A 240 3.62 -4.97 6.92
N ASP A 241 3.32 -5.13 5.62
CA ASP A 241 2.06 -5.73 5.14
C ASP A 241 2.03 -7.26 5.14
N ALA A 242 3.18 -7.92 5.38
CA ALA A 242 3.24 -9.37 5.46
C ALA A 242 2.62 -9.86 6.78
N PRO A 243 1.63 -10.77 6.76
CA PRO A 243 1.08 -11.31 8.00
C PRO A 243 2.22 -11.96 8.79
N VAL A 244 2.28 -11.66 10.09
CA VAL A 244 3.19 -12.31 11.05
C VAL A 244 2.93 -13.81 10.97
N ARG A 245 3.69 -14.51 10.13
CA ARG A 245 3.66 -15.97 10.10
C ARG A 245 4.21 -16.40 11.44
N LYS A 246 3.30 -16.79 12.35
CA LYS A 246 3.63 -17.53 13.58
C LYS A 246 4.73 -18.52 13.21
N GLY A 247 5.89 -18.36 13.83
CA GLY A 247 7.08 -19.14 13.52
C GLY A 247 6.72 -20.62 13.39
N ARG A 248 7.29 -21.28 12.38
CA ARG A 248 7.36 -22.74 12.39
C ARG A 248 8.06 -23.12 13.70
N LYS A 249 7.27 -23.50 14.70
CA LYS A 249 7.75 -24.21 15.87
C LYS A 249 8.45 -25.46 15.34
N ASP A 250 9.73 -25.51 15.63
CA ASP A 250 10.50 -26.70 15.96
C ASP A 250 10.30 -27.88 15.01
N LYS A 251 11.32 -28.09 14.17
CA LYS A 251 11.60 -29.41 13.63
C LYS A 251 11.81 -30.32 14.84
N ILE A 252 10.81 -31.11 15.19
CA ILE A 252 10.99 -32.28 16.03
C ILE A 252 11.93 -33.18 15.22
N SER A 253 13.20 -33.22 15.63
CA SER A 253 14.12 -34.28 15.27
C SER A 253 13.52 -35.57 15.79
N VAL A 254 12.89 -36.33 14.89
CA VAL A 254 12.72 -37.76 15.09
C VAL A 254 14.09 -38.35 14.79
N ASP A 255 14.93 -38.38 15.82
CA ASP A 255 16.04 -39.33 15.89
C ASP A 255 15.37 -40.72 15.91
N GLY A 256 15.10 -41.23 14.71
CA GLY A 256 14.74 -42.62 14.51
C GLY A 256 16.04 -43.39 14.56
N ASP A 257 16.29 -44.05 15.69
CA ASP A 257 17.30 -45.08 15.84
C ASP A 257 17.04 -46.19 14.80
N LEU A 258 17.70 -46.05 13.65
CA LEU A 258 17.99 -47.14 12.74
C LEU A 258 19.21 -47.86 13.31
N ASP A 259 18.98 -48.84 14.18
CA ASP A 259 19.77 -50.08 14.37
C ASP A 259 19.65 -50.58 15.83
N ASP A 260 18.53 -51.20 16.19
CA ASP A 260 18.50 -52.14 17.31
C ASP A 260 17.62 -53.36 16.98
N PRO A 261 18.20 -54.48 16.48
CA PRO A 261 17.46 -55.68 16.12
C PRO A 261 17.33 -56.67 17.30
N LEU A 262 16.93 -56.24 18.51
CA LEU A 262 16.85 -57.17 19.67
C LEU A 262 15.75 -56.94 20.73
N SER A 263 14.71 -56.15 20.50
CA SER A 263 13.60 -55.97 21.47
C SER A 263 12.36 -56.85 21.21
N GLY A 264 12.59 -58.09 20.76
CA GLY A 264 11.57 -59.13 20.66
C GLY A 264 11.92 -60.33 21.55
N LEU A 265 11.63 -60.23 22.85
CA LEU A 265 11.43 -61.34 23.81
C LEU A 265 10.68 -60.82 25.04
#